data_AF-A0A3B9G4G0-F1
#
_entry.id   AF-A0A3B9G4G0-F1
#
_cell.length_a   1.000
_cell.length_b   1.000
_cell.length_c   1.000
_cell.angle_alpha   90.00
_cell.angle_beta   90.00
_cell.angle_gamma   90.00
#
_symmetry.space_group_name_H-M   'P 1'
#
loop_
_entity.id
_entity.type
_entity.pdbx_description
1 polymer ?
#
loop_
_entity_poly.entity_id
_entity_poly.type
_entity_poly.pdbx_seq_one_letter_code
_entity_poly.pdbx_strand_id
1 'polypeptide(L)' 'QPVPAQAAMNPAAGSWTCPNCGQVGTGNFCTNCGTKRPVLEWTCPNCGQVQTGNFCTNCGTKRPQ' A
#
# COMPACT_ATOMS: atom_id res chain seq x y z
N GLN A 1 -24.98 -7.63 -27.44
CA GLN A 1 -24.46 -7.99 -26.10
C GLN A 1 -23.77 -6.75 -25.52
N PRO A 2 -24.07 -6.28 -24.30
CA PRO A 2 -23.24 -5.29 -23.63
C PRO A 2 -22.09 -5.97 -22.88
N VAL A 3 -20.87 -5.46 -23.07
CA VAL A 3 -19.67 -5.85 -22.34
C VAL A 3 -19.76 -5.38 -20.89
N PRO A 4 -19.39 -6.17 -19.87
CA PRO A 4 -19.26 -5.65 -18.52
C PRO A 4 -18.02 -4.76 -18.41
N ALA A 5 -18.24 -3.66 -17.71
CA ALA A 5 -17.32 -2.58 -17.44
C ALA A 5 -15.93 -3.06 -16.99
N GLN A 6 -14.93 -2.38 -17.55
CA GLN A 6 -13.54 -2.42 -17.12
C GLN A 6 -13.48 -2.21 -15.60
N ALA A 7 -13.16 -3.28 -14.87
CA ALA A 7 -12.69 -3.17 -13.50
C ALA A 7 -11.43 -2.30 -13.54
N ALA A 8 -11.58 -1.05 -13.13
CA ALA A 8 -10.46 -0.18 -12.84
C ALA A 8 -9.59 -0.93 -11.83
N MET A 9 -8.51 -1.52 -12.33
CA MET A 9 -7.40 -2.02 -11.56
C MET A 9 -6.83 -0.79 -10.87
N ASN A 10 -7.34 -0.51 -9.67
CA ASN A 10 -6.81 0.50 -8.77
C ASN A 10 -5.30 0.21 -8.70
N PRO A 11 -4.42 1.11 -9.20
CA PRO A 11 -3.00 0.82 -9.23
C PRO A 11 -2.54 0.63 -7.79
N ALA A 12 -2.32 -0.64 -7.45
CA ALA A 12 -1.50 -1.11 -6.36
C ALA A 12 -1.50 -0.25 -5.08
N ALA A 13 -2.53 -0.42 -4.25
CA ALA A 13 -2.52 -0.08 -2.81
C ALA A 13 -1.53 -0.92 -1.97
N GLY A 14 -0.44 -1.35 -2.61
CA GLY A 14 0.59 -2.19 -2.03
C GLY A 14 1.88 -2.24 -2.83
N SER A 15 2.04 -1.44 -3.91
CA SER A 15 3.35 -1.31 -4.59
C SER A 15 4.27 -0.39 -3.77
N TRP A 16 5.46 -0.89 -3.45
CA TRP A 16 6.48 -0.17 -2.70
C TRP A 16 7.81 -0.31 -3.41
N THR A 17 8.61 0.75 -3.42
CA THR A 17 9.96 0.71 -3.97
C THR A 17 10.88 0.05 -2.96
N CYS A 18 11.60 -0.98 -3.38
CA CYS A 18 12.55 -1.67 -2.54
C CYS A 18 13.71 -0.73 -2.17
N PRO A 19 13.97 -0.46 -0.88
CA PRO A 19 15.05 0.43 -0.48
C PRO A 19 16.44 -0.20 -0.71
N ASN A 20 16.50 -1.52 -0.92
CA ASN A 20 17.75 -2.23 -1.16
C ASN A 20 18.13 -2.27 -2.65
N CYS A 21 17.17 -2.53 -3.55
CA CYS A 21 17.45 -2.70 -4.98
C CYS A 21 16.73 -1.71 -5.91
N GLY A 22 15.86 -0.83 -5.38
CA GLY A 22 15.11 0.16 -6.18
C GLY A 22 13.94 -0.41 -6.98
N GLN A 23 13.71 -1.71 -6.96
CA GLN A 23 12.62 -2.35 -7.71
C GLN A 23 11.26 -2.14 -7.02
N VAL A 24 10.20 -1.90 -7.80
CA VAL A 24 8.83 -1.87 -7.28
C VAL A 24 8.36 -3.30 -6.96
N GLY A 25 8.12 -3.57 -5.68
CA GLY A 25 7.51 -4.81 -5.19
C GLY A 25 6.03 -4.60 -4.85
N THR A 26 5.18 -5.59 -5.10
CA THR A 26 3.72 -5.53 -4.85
C THR A 26 3.26 -6.44 -3.71
N GLY A 27 4.14 -7.30 -3.18
CA GLY A 27 3.87 -8.20 -2.06
C GLY A 27 4.49 -7.76 -0.73
N ASN A 28 4.49 -8.67 0.26
CA ASN A 28 5.19 -8.47 1.53
C ASN A 28 6.72 -8.52 1.39
N PHE A 29 7.23 -8.99 0.26
CA PHE A 29 8.64 -9.12 -0.05
C PHE A 29 8.92 -8.62 -1.46
N CYS A 30 10.14 -8.15 -1.70
CA CYS A 30 10.60 -7.74 -3.01
C CYS A 30 10.85 -8.99 -3.86
N THR A 31 10.22 -9.08 -5.03
CA THR A 31 10.36 -10.22 -5.95
C THR A 31 11.79 -10.39 -6.49
N ASN A 32 12.60 -9.32 -6.46
CA ASN A 32 13.95 -9.34 -7.02
C ASN A 32 15.02 -9.77 -6.01
N CYS A 33 14.98 -9.23 -4.77
CA CYS A 33 16.02 -9.47 -3.77
C CYS A 33 15.52 -10.15 -2.48
N GLY A 34 14.21 -10.41 -2.36
CA GLY A 34 13.61 -10.99 -1.15
C GLY A 34 13.51 -10.05 0.04
N THR A 35 13.95 -8.78 -0.09
CA THR A 35 13.83 -7.78 0.99
C THR A 35 12.39 -7.65 1.44
N LYS A 36 12.13 -7.67 2.75
CA LYS A 36 10.78 -7.46 3.29
C LYS A 36 10.29 -6.04 3.02
N ARG A 37 8.99 -5.89 2.77
CA ARG A 37 8.35 -4.59 2.62
C ARG A 37 8.57 -3.78 3.89
N PRO A 38 9.08 -2.53 3.80
CA PRO A 38 9.10 -1.66 4.95
C PRO A 38 7.65 -1.43 5.36
N VAL A 39 7.37 -1.68 6.65
CA VAL A 39 6.11 -1.28 7.26
C VAL A 39 6.17 0.25 7.32
N LEU A 40 5.64 0.89 6.29
CA LEU A 40 5.58 2.34 6.23
C LEU A 40 4.54 2.80 7.24
N GLU A 41 5.04 3.30 8.37
CA GLU A 41 4.26 4.11 9.30
C GLU A 41 3.69 5.31 8.53
N TRP A 42 2.39 5.53 8.65
CA TRP A 42 1.71 6.67 8.05
C TRP A 42 0.95 7.41 9.13
N THR A 43 1.00 8.74 9.07
CA THR A 43 0.22 9.58 9.96
C THR A 43 -1.17 9.75 9.38
N CYS A 44 -2.21 9.48 10.18
CA CYS A 44 -3.57 9.63 9.75
C CYS A 44 -3.86 11.10 9.40
N PRO A 45 -4.28 11.42 8.16
CA PRO A 45 -4.55 12.81 7.77
C PRO A 45 -5.79 13.37 8.46
N ASN A 46 -6.63 12.51 9.04
CA ASN A 46 -7.86 12.91 9.72
C ASN A 46 -7.63 13.16 11.23
N CYS A 47 -6.88 12.31 11.93
CA CYS A 47 -6.71 12.39 13.38
C CYS A 47 -5.26 12.58 13.85
N GLY A 48 -4.27 12.57 12.96
CA GLY A 48 -2.86 12.78 13.28
C GLY A 48 -2.15 11.60 13.96
N GLN A 49 -2.81 10.45 14.12
CA GLN A 49 -2.20 9.27 14.74
C GLN A 49 -1.29 8.50 13.78
N VAL A 50 -0.14 8.04 14.25
CA VAL A 50 0.76 7.16 13.47
C VAL A 50 0.18 5.75 13.43
N GLN A 51 0.12 5.18 12.24
CA GLN A 51 -0.51 3.88 11.95
C GLN A 51 0.42 3.02 11.10
N THR A 52 0.41 1.71 11.34
CA THR A 52 1.21 0.71 10.60
C THR A 52 0.35 -0.21 9.73
N GLY A 53 -0.98 -0.19 9.92
CA GLY A 53 -1.94 -1.00 9.18
C GLY A 53 -2.49 -0.31 7.92
N ASN A 54 -3.46 -0.95 7.26
CA ASN A 54 -4.16 -0.37 6.11
C ASN A 54 -5.22 0.67 6.52
N PHE A 55 -5.53 0.77 7.81
CA PHE A 55 -6.60 1.61 8.36
C PHE A 55 -6.14 2.21 9.69
N CYS A 56 -6.68 3.39 10.01
CA CYS A 56 -6.48 4.01 11.30
C CYS A 56 -7.33 3.29 12.35
N THR A 57 -6.70 2.79 13.41
CA THR A 57 -7.39 2.13 14.53
C THR A 57 -8.21 3.09 15.39
N ASN A 58 -7.95 4.39 15.30
CA ASN A 58 -8.65 5.41 16.07
C ASN A 58 -9.93 5.91 15.37
N CYS A 59 -9.88 6.19 14.06
CA CYS A 59 -11.00 6.79 13.32
C CYS A 59 -11.49 5.98 12.11
N GLY A 60 -10.87 4.83 11.81
CA GLY A 60 -11.25 3.97 10.68
C GLY A 60 -10.85 4.49 9.30
N THR A 61 -10.16 5.64 9.22
CA THR A 61 -9.71 6.23 7.95
C THR A 61 -8.73 5.26 7.25
N LYS A 62 -8.92 5.03 5.95
CA LYS A 62 -8.01 4.21 5.14
C LYS A 62 -6.66 4.92 4.98
N ARG A 63 -5.59 4.13 4.93
CA ARG A 63 -4.26 4.63 4.62
C ARG A 63 -4.28 5.38 3.26
N PRO A 64 -3.77 6.63 3.19
CA PRO A 64 -3.59 7.30 1.91
C PRO A 64 -2.53 6.55 1.10
N GLN A 65 -2.85 6.32 -0.18
CA GLN A 65 -1.97 5.72 -1.18
C GLN A 65 -0.85 6.68 -1.54
#